data_AF-B4H305-F1
#
_entry.id   AF-B4H305-F1
#
_cell.length_a   1.000
_cell.length_b   1.000
_cell.length_c   1.000
_cell.angle_alpha   90.00
_cell.angle_beta   90.00
_cell.angle_gamma   90.00
#
_symmetry.space_group_name_H-M   'P 1'
#
loop_
_entity.id
_entity.type
_entity.pdbx_description
1 polymer ?
#
loop_
_entity_poly.entity_id
_entity_poly.type
_entity_poly.pdbx_seq_one_letter_code
_entity_poly.pdbx_strand_id
1 'polypeptide(L)'
;MGYALCVLAVACALAAYASGVDPSNFKTCEQSSFCRRSRKVQSTGSKYALIPGTLNSYMDSLTGDLINKENHHLFSFKLEALAGSTFRLQIDEKQPLRPRYKVEHALKGQPEAGHIHVHKETDGEIIITSKHTKAVIHGDPFHIDFYENDVLVVSVNSKNWLYFEHLRQKPKELTEHRDGDQEDQDGAVETPKLSDSIDDPGAWEENFKSASRLRALRPRGSGPRLLLPRC
;
A
#
# COMPACT_ATOMS: atom_id res chain seq x y z
N MET A 1 7.73 35.24 -50.04
CA MET A 1 8.41 35.33 -48.72
C MET A 1 7.53 35.91 -47.61
N GLY A 2 6.82 37.03 -47.80
CA GLY A 2 6.03 37.66 -46.73
C GLY A 2 4.87 36.81 -46.15
N TYR A 3 4.14 36.07 -46.99
CA TYR A 3 3.01 35.24 -46.52
C TYR A 3 3.45 34.11 -45.58
N ALA A 4 4.57 33.43 -45.89
CA ALA A 4 5.12 32.39 -45.03
C ALA A 4 5.58 32.93 -43.66
N LEU A 5 6.13 34.15 -43.64
CA LEU A 5 6.52 34.85 -42.42
C LEU A 5 5.30 35.23 -41.56
N CYS A 6 4.21 35.70 -42.16
CA CYS A 6 2.96 35.98 -41.43
C CYS A 6 2.32 34.71 -40.86
N VAL A 7 2.31 33.61 -41.60
CA VAL A 7 1.77 32.33 -41.11
C VAL A 7 2.60 31.80 -39.94
N LEU A 8 3.93 31.89 -40.01
CA LEU A 8 4.82 31.51 -38.91
C LEU A 8 4.62 32.38 -37.67
N ALA A 9 4.46 33.69 -37.84
CA ALA A 9 4.20 34.62 -36.73
C ALA A 9 2.87 34.32 -36.02
N VAL A 10 1.81 34.05 -36.79
CA VAL A 10 0.49 33.68 -36.24
C VAL A 10 0.55 32.32 -35.54
N ALA A 11 1.24 31.33 -36.11
CA ALA A 11 1.42 30.02 -35.48
C ALA A 11 2.22 30.10 -34.15
N CYS A 12 3.29 30.90 -34.10
CA CYS A 12 4.04 31.14 -32.88
C CYS A 12 3.22 31.87 -31.81
N ALA A 13 2.40 32.85 -32.21
CA ALA A 13 1.50 33.54 -31.30
C ALA A 13 0.45 32.57 -30.72
N LEU A 14 -0.18 31.74 -31.55
CA LEU A 14 -1.17 30.74 -31.10
C LEU A 14 -0.54 29.67 -30.21
N ALA A 15 0.71 29.25 -30.47
CA ALA A 15 1.44 28.31 -29.62
C ALA A 15 1.78 28.91 -28.24
N ALA A 16 2.01 30.23 -28.15
CA ALA A 16 2.26 30.92 -26.88
C ALA A 16 1.01 30.99 -25.97
N TYR A 17 -0.19 30.90 -26.55
CA TYR A 17 -1.46 30.84 -25.80
C TYR A 17 -1.86 29.41 -25.38
N ALA A 18 -1.09 28.39 -25.73
CA ALA A 18 -1.36 26.99 -25.37
C ALA A 18 -0.83 26.60 -23.97
N SER A 19 -0.64 27.56 -23.06
CA SER A 19 -0.31 27.27 -21.67
C SER A 19 -1.60 26.92 -20.90
N GLY A 20 -1.97 25.64 -20.86
CA GLY A 20 -3.19 25.19 -20.17
C GLY A 20 -3.13 25.32 -18.65
N VAL A 21 -1.99 24.97 -18.03
CA VAL A 21 -1.74 25.10 -16.59
C VAL A 21 -0.25 25.30 -16.31
N ASP A 22 0.09 25.91 -15.17
CA ASP A 22 1.47 25.92 -14.65
C ASP A 22 1.77 24.60 -13.92
N PRO A 23 2.66 23.73 -14.45
CA PRO A 23 3.01 22.46 -13.82
C PRO A 23 3.61 22.60 -12.42
N SER A 24 4.19 23.77 -12.09
CA SER A 24 4.79 24.03 -10.78
C SER A 24 3.77 23.97 -9.63
N ASN A 25 2.48 24.11 -9.93
CA ASN A 25 1.38 24.02 -8.95
C ASN A 25 1.02 22.57 -8.59
N PHE A 26 1.54 21.58 -9.31
CA PHE A 26 1.25 20.17 -9.09
C PHE A 26 2.49 19.45 -8.56
N LYS A 27 2.31 18.68 -7.48
CA LYS A 27 3.41 17.89 -6.92
C LYS A 27 3.85 16.82 -7.91
N THR A 28 5.14 16.78 -8.23
CA THR A 28 5.76 15.60 -8.82
C THR A 28 5.83 14.47 -7.78
N CYS A 29 6.08 13.24 -8.24
CA CYS A 29 6.25 12.11 -7.31
C CYS A 29 7.40 12.36 -6.31
N GLU A 30 8.49 12.97 -6.75
CA GLU A 30 9.62 13.32 -5.89
C GLU A 30 9.28 14.39 -4.85
N GLN A 31 8.28 15.24 -5.11
CA GLN A 31 7.80 16.24 -4.16
C GLN A 31 6.74 15.70 -3.19
N SER A 32 6.19 14.51 -3.45
CA SER A 32 5.27 13.80 -2.56
C SER A 32 6.03 12.75 -1.78
N SER A 33 6.21 12.96 -0.46
CA SER A 33 7.03 12.08 0.37
C SER A 33 6.60 10.61 0.29
N PHE A 34 5.30 10.36 0.25
CA PHE A 34 4.76 9.00 0.13
C PHE A 34 5.10 8.38 -1.23
N CYS A 35 4.83 9.11 -2.33
CA CYS A 35 5.11 8.60 -3.68
C CYS A 35 6.59 8.27 -3.85
N ARG A 36 7.47 9.17 -3.39
CA ARG A 36 8.93 8.97 -3.40
C ARG A 36 9.33 7.70 -2.64
N ARG A 37 8.84 7.51 -1.40
CA ARG A 37 9.16 6.29 -0.61
C ARG A 37 8.61 5.02 -1.25
N SER A 38 7.36 5.04 -1.71
CA SER A 38 6.75 3.86 -2.37
C SER A 38 7.51 3.46 -3.63
N ARG A 39 8.05 4.41 -4.41
CA ARG A 39 8.89 4.09 -5.57
C ARG A 39 10.23 3.46 -5.20
N LYS A 40 10.83 3.84 -4.08
CA LYS A 40 12.10 3.26 -3.59
C LYS A 40 11.97 1.81 -3.13
N VAL A 41 10.77 1.30 -2.89
CA VAL A 41 10.55 -0.10 -2.46
C VAL A 41 11.10 -1.10 -3.48
N GLN A 42 11.15 -0.72 -4.77
CA GLN A 42 11.52 -1.63 -5.85
C GLN A 42 12.91 -2.25 -5.69
N SER A 43 13.81 -1.59 -4.95
CA SER A 43 15.19 -2.03 -4.73
C SER A 43 15.40 -2.83 -3.43
N THR A 44 14.37 -3.06 -2.61
CA THR A 44 14.53 -3.58 -1.23
C THR A 44 14.07 -5.03 -1.00
N GLY A 45 13.55 -5.73 -2.01
CA GLY A 45 13.12 -7.13 -1.88
C GLY A 45 11.83 -7.33 -1.07
N SER A 46 11.44 -8.59 -0.84
CA SER A 46 10.17 -8.93 -0.17
C SER A 46 10.25 -8.86 1.34
N LYS A 47 9.28 -8.16 1.93
CA LYS A 47 9.20 -7.92 3.37
C LYS A 47 8.05 -8.67 4.03
N TYR A 48 7.11 -9.22 3.26
CA TYR A 48 5.85 -9.76 3.79
C TYR A 48 5.82 -11.27 3.68
N ALA A 49 5.43 -11.94 4.75
CA ALA A 49 5.21 -13.37 4.81
C ALA A 49 3.89 -13.69 5.51
N LEU A 50 3.22 -14.75 5.07
CA LEU A 50 2.06 -15.34 5.73
C LEU A 50 2.50 -16.04 7.02
N ILE A 51 1.75 -15.84 8.11
CA ILE A 51 2.01 -16.53 9.37
C ILE A 51 1.33 -17.91 9.34
N PRO A 52 2.08 -19.02 9.41
CA PRO A 52 1.50 -20.35 9.41
C PRO A 52 0.51 -20.55 10.57
N GLY A 53 -0.59 -21.26 10.31
CA GLY A 53 -1.59 -21.57 11.35
C GLY A 53 -2.59 -20.45 11.66
N THR A 54 -2.48 -19.28 11.02
CA THR A 54 -3.43 -18.16 11.23
C THR A 54 -4.60 -18.13 10.23
N LEU A 55 -4.60 -19.07 9.27
CA LEU A 55 -5.61 -19.12 8.22
C LEU A 55 -6.96 -19.57 8.76
N ASN A 56 -8.01 -18.82 8.44
CA ASN A 56 -9.39 -19.21 8.71
C ASN A 56 -10.19 -19.19 7.40
N SER A 57 -10.80 -20.33 7.07
CA SER A 57 -11.62 -20.52 5.88
C SER A 57 -13.10 -20.38 6.22
N TYR A 58 -13.82 -19.63 5.39
CA TYR A 58 -15.26 -19.44 5.43
C TYR A 58 -15.88 -19.90 4.10
N MET A 59 -17.22 -19.81 3.98
CA MET A 59 -17.92 -20.24 2.77
C MET A 59 -17.54 -19.43 1.52
N ASP A 60 -17.22 -18.14 1.69
CA ASP A 60 -16.97 -17.17 0.61
C ASP A 60 -15.55 -16.58 0.64
N SER A 61 -14.81 -16.79 1.73
CA SER A 61 -13.58 -16.05 1.98
C SER A 61 -12.55 -16.84 2.80
N LEU A 62 -11.28 -16.51 2.56
CA LEU A 62 -10.15 -16.96 3.35
C LEU A 62 -9.53 -15.73 4.03
N THR A 63 -9.20 -15.87 5.30
CA THR A 63 -8.48 -14.85 6.07
C THR A 63 -7.20 -15.41 6.63
N GLY A 64 -6.24 -14.55 6.93
CA GLY A 64 -5.02 -14.91 7.65
C GLY A 64 -4.18 -13.68 8.01
N ASP A 65 -3.09 -13.93 8.72
CA ASP A 65 -2.20 -12.87 9.17
C ASP A 65 -0.92 -12.82 8.33
N LEU A 66 -0.47 -11.61 8.04
CA LEU A 66 0.83 -11.34 7.43
C LEU A 66 1.74 -10.66 8.45
N ILE A 67 3.03 -10.93 8.36
CA ILE A 67 4.07 -10.23 9.11
C ILE A 67 4.99 -9.50 8.14
N ASN A 68 5.35 -8.26 8.49
CA ASN A 68 6.48 -7.60 7.87
C ASN A 68 7.77 -8.03 8.60
N LYS A 69 8.67 -8.75 7.92
CA LYS A 69 9.87 -9.36 8.48
C LYS A 69 10.91 -8.34 8.98
N GLU A 70 10.85 -7.08 8.55
CA GLU A 70 11.82 -6.04 8.95
C GLU A 70 11.40 -5.31 10.24
N ASN A 71 10.11 -4.97 10.36
CA ASN A 71 9.59 -4.21 11.52
C ASN A 71 8.68 -5.03 12.43
N HIS A 72 8.43 -6.29 12.10
CA HIS A 72 7.57 -7.24 12.82
C HIS A 72 6.11 -6.80 12.99
N HIS A 73 5.66 -5.79 12.24
CA HIS A 73 4.28 -5.33 12.29
C HIS A 73 3.34 -6.36 11.65
N LEU A 74 2.19 -6.57 12.29
CA LEU A 74 1.21 -7.56 11.90
C LEU A 74 0.07 -6.94 11.08
N PHE A 75 -0.25 -7.58 9.98
CA PHE A 75 -1.36 -7.24 9.11
C PHE A 75 -2.32 -8.43 9.03
N SER A 76 -3.56 -8.17 8.66
CA SER A 76 -4.51 -9.20 8.28
C SER A 76 -4.84 -9.05 6.80
N PHE A 77 -5.07 -10.17 6.12
CA PHE A 77 -5.67 -10.15 4.79
C PHE A 77 -6.99 -10.92 4.79
N LYS A 78 -7.88 -10.51 3.90
CA LYS A 78 -9.10 -11.22 3.53
C LYS A 78 -9.13 -11.34 2.02
N LEU A 79 -9.24 -12.56 1.52
CA LEU A 79 -9.49 -12.87 0.12
C LEU A 79 -10.89 -13.45 0.00
N GLU A 80 -11.82 -12.69 -0.58
CA GLU A 80 -13.21 -13.11 -0.79
C GLU A 80 -13.48 -13.36 -2.28
N ALA A 81 -14.18 -14.46 -2.58
CA ALA A 81 -14.77 -14.65 -3.90
C ALA A 81 -16.12 -13.92 -3.95
N LEU A 82 -16.39 -13.27 -5.07
CA LEU A 82 -17.63 -12.57 -5.35
C LEU A 82 -18.31 -13.23 -6.56
N ALA A 83 -19.59 -12.95 -6.75
CA ALA A 83 -20.31 -13.33 -7.96
C ALA A 83 -19.61 -12.75 -9.21
N GLY A 84 -19.72 -13.44 -10.34
CA GLY A 84 -19.11 -13.00 -11.60
C GLY A 84 -17.59 -13.16 -11.67
N SER A 85 -17.05 -14.29 -11.19
CA SER A 85 -15.63 -14.67 -11.38
C SER A 85 -14.63 -13.64 -10.86
N THR A 86 -14.98 -12.99 -9.75
CA THR A 86 -14.20 -11.89 -9.18
C THR A 86 -13.68 -12.28 -7.80
N PHE A 87 -12.41 -11.97 -7.53
CA PHE A 87 -11.85 -12.00 -6.19
C PHE A 87 -11.63 -10.58 -5.67
N ARG A 88 -11.85 -10.36 -4.38
CA ARG A 88 -11.48 -9.11 -3.70
C ARG A 88 -10.48 -9.42 -2.60
N LEU A 89 -9.29 -8.85 -2.76
CA LEU A 89 -8.24 -8.87 -1.75
C LEU A 89 -8.30 -7.59 -0.91
N GLN A 90 -8.34 -7.75 0.40
CA GLN A 90 -8.23 -6.67 1.37
C GLN A 90 -7.06 -6.96 2.30
N ILE A 91 -6.23 -5.96 2.58
CA ILE A 91 -5.14 -6.02 3.56
C ILE A 91 -5.31 -4.83 4.50
N ASP A 92 -5.26 -5.07 5.80
CA ASP A 92 -5.36 -4.05 6.84
C ASP A 92 -4.36 -4.33 7.96
N GLU A 93 -4.12 -3.34 8.83
CA GLU A 93 -3.34 -3.57 10.06
C GLU A 93 -4.15 -4.46 11.01
N LYS A 94 -3.49 -5.44 11.66
CA LYS A 94 -4.18 -6.32 12.60
C LYS A 94 -4.57 -5.58 13.88
N GLN A 95 -3.70 -4.67 14.35
CA GLN A 95 -3.90 -3.85 15.55
C GLN A 95 -3.49 -2.40 15.26
N PRO A 96 -4.31 -1.62 14.51
CA PRO A 96 -3.95 -0.26 14.17
C PRO A 96 -4.12 0.69 15.36
N LEU A 97 -3.28 1.74 15.43
CA LEU A 97 -3.47 2.84 16.39
C LEU A 97 -4.82 3.55 16.24
N ARG A 98 -5.35 3.61 15.00
CA ARG A 98 -6.69 4.08 14.66
C ARG A 98 -7.18 3.36 13.41
N PRO A 99 -8.49 3.09 13.26
CA PRO A 99 -9.03 2.46 12.06
C PRO A 99 -8.59 3.17 10.78
N ARG A 100 -8.20 2.39 9.77
CA ARG A 100 -7.93 2.93 8.44
C ARG A 100 -9.24 3.24 7.73
N TYR A 101 -9.20 4.30 6.94
CA TYR A 101 -10.35 4.70 6.15
C TYR A 101 -10.72 3.60 5.15
N LYS A 102 -11.99 3.20 5.14
CA LYS A 102 -12.59 2.33 4.13
C LYS A 102 -13.50 3.21 3.29
N VAL A 103 -13.43 3.07 1.96
CA VAL A 103 -14.18 3.94 1.06
C VAL A 103 -15.68 3.68 1.21
N GLU A 104 -16.40 4.70 1.64
CA GLU A 104 -17.85 4.70 1.75
C GLU A 104 -18.45 5.23 0.43
N HIS A 105 -19.59 4.68 0.00
CA HIS A 105 -20.39 5.13 -1.16
C HIS A 105 -19.85 4.90 -2.59
N ALA A 106 -18.64 4.34 -2.77
CA ALA A 106 -18.17 3.98 -4.11
C ALA A 106 -18.90 2.75 -4.71
N LEU A 107 -19.47 1.90 -3.86
CA LEU A 107 -20.26 0.74 -4.26
C LEU A 107 -21.74 1.04 -4.13
N LYS A 108 -22.53 0.65 -5.16
CA LYS A 108 -24.00 0.79 -5.15
C LYS A 108 -24.66 -0.06 -4.04
N GLY A 109 -24.01 -1.14 -3.63
CA GLY A 109 -24.44 -2.06 -2.58
C GLY A 109 -23.33 -3.05 -2.23
N GLN A 110 -23.59 -3.95 -1.28
CA GLN A 110 -22.65 -5.03 -1.00
C GLN A 110 -22.58 -5.99 -2.20
N PRO A 111 -21.39 -6.29 -2.74
CA PRO A 111 -21.26 -7.29 -3.80
C PRO A 111 -21.78 -8.65 -3.32
N GLU A 112 -22.41 -9.39 -4.21
CA GLU A 112 -22.88 -10.75 -3.91
C GLU A 112 -21.68 -11.68 -3.70
N ALA A 113 -21.71 -12.45 -2.61
CA ALA A 113 -20.65 -13.38 -2.25
C ALA A 113 -20.64 -14.60 -3.19
N GLY A 114 -19.44 -15.04 -3.56
CA GLY A 114 -19.23 -16.34 -4.20
C GLY A 114 -19.02 -17.45 -3.18
N HIS A 115 -18.81 -18.68 -3.67
CA HIS A 115 -18.40 -19.80 -2.84
C HIS A 115 -16.97 -20.20 -3.14
N ILE A 116 -16.20 -20.49 -2.10
CA ILE A 116 -14.82 -20.95 -2.24
C ILE A 116 -14.65 -22.40 -1.79
N HIS A 117 -13.76 -23.11 -2.47
CA HIS A 117 -13.19 -24.36 -2.00
C HIS A 117 -11.70 -24.17 -1.79
N VAL A 118 -11.25 -24.40 -0.56
CA VAL A 118 -9.85 -24.27 -0.17
C VAL A 118 -9.19 -25.64 -0.29
N HIS A 119 -8.22 -25.74 -1.18
CA HIS A 119 -7.34 -26.89 -1.35
C HIS A 119 -5.99 -26.53 -0.74
N LYS A 120 -5.55 -27.31 0.23
CA LYS A 120 -4.22 -27.12 0.82
C LYS A 120 -3.25 -28.00 0.03
N GLU A 121 -2.33 -27.38 -0.70
CA GLU A 121 -1.25 -28.14 -1.33
C GLU A 121 -0.08 -28.28 -0.35
N THR A 122 0.64 -29.38 -0.50
CA THR A 122 1.91 -29.62 0.20
C THR A 122 2.94 -28.66 -0.39
N ASP A 123 3.88 -28.13 0.40
CA ASP A 123 4.88 -27.10 0.04
C ASP A 123 4.47 -25.61 0.16
N GLY A 124 3.59 -25.28 1.11
CA GLY A 124 3.46 -23.89 1.59
C GLY A 124 2.62 -22.96 0.70
N GLU A 125 1.96 -23.52 -0.31
CA GLU A 125 0.98 -22.86 -1.14
C GLU A 125 -0.46 -23.18 -0.68
N ILE A 126 -1.36 -22.21 -0.78
CA ILE A 126 -2.80 -22.40 -0.53
C ILE A 126 -3.56 -22.08 -1.80
N ILE A 127 -4.36 -23.04 -2.27
CA ILE A 127 -5.14 -22.88 -3.49
C ILE A 127 -6.60 -22.66 -3.11
N ILE A 128 -7.19 -21.60 -3.63
CA ILE A 128 -8.62 -21.33 -3.52
C ILE A 128 -9.23 -21.46 -4.91
N THR A 129 -10.34 -22.19 -5.03
CA THR A 129 -11.10 -22.30 -6.27
C THR A 129 -12.50 -21.74 -6.09
N SER A 130 -12.99 -21.05 -7.11
CA SER A 130 -14.37 -20.54 -7.21
C SER A 130 -14.82 -20.67 -8.67
N LYS A 131 -15.72 -21.62 -8.95
CA LYS A 131 -16.16 -21.98 -10.30
C LYS A 131 -14.97 -22.30 -11.22
N HIS A 132 -14.70 -21.45 -12.22
CA HIS A 132 -13.62 -21.58 -13.20
C HIS A 132 -12.41 -20.67 -12.89
N THR A 133 -12.42 -20.01 -11.71
CA THR A 133 -11.33 -19.16 -11.25
C THR A 133 -10.58 -19.82 -10.09
N LYS A 134 -9.28 -19.55 -10.02
CA LYS A 134 -8.37 -20.11 -9.02
C LYS A 134 -7.43 -19.02 -8.51
N ALA A 135 -7.19 -18.98 -7.21
CA ALA A 135 -6.19 -18.12 -6.58
C ALA A 135 -5.16 -19.00 -5.87
N VAL A 136 -3.88 -18.84 -6.20
CA VAL A 136 -2.76 -19.54 -5.57
C VAL A 136 -2.04 -18.54 -4.67
N ILE A 137 -2.07 -18.79 -3.36
CA ILE A 137 -1.46 -17.94 -2.35
C ILE A 137 -0.13 -18.56 -1.96
N HIS A 138 0.94 -17.79 -2.13
CA HIS A 138 2.28 -18.14 -1.72
C HIS A 138 2.58 -17.51 -0.37
N GLY A 139 3.12 -18.29 0.57
CA GLY A 139 3.31 -17.86 1.95
C GLY A 139 4.51 -16.93 2.18
N ASP A 140 5.69 -17.30 1.70
CA ASP A 140 6.93 -16.52 1.88
C ASP A 140 7.86 -16.64 0.65
N PRO A 141 8.04 -15.58 -0.15
CA PRO A 141 7.43 -14.26 -0.01
C PRO A 141 5.94 -14.23 -0.36
N PHE A 142 5.16 -13.46 0.41
CA PHE A 142 3.71 -13.37 0.20
C PHE A 142 3.36 -12.80 -1.16
N HIS A 143 2.71 -13.58 -2.01
CA HIS A 143 2.11 -13.10 -3.27
C HIS A 143 0.92 -14.00 -3.66
N ILE A 144 0.08 -13.52 -4.58
CA ILE A 144 -1.11 -14.25 -5.01
C ILE A 144 -1.20 -14.23 -6.53
N ASP A 145 -1.35 -15.41 -7.12
CA ASP A 145 -1.59 -15.58 -8.55
C ASP A 145 -3.05 -15.97 -8.80
N PHE A 146 -3.72 -15.24 -9.68
CA PHE A 146 -5.10 -15.45 -10.07
C PHE A 146 -5.16 -16.05 -11.47
N TYR A 147 -5.94 -17.10 -11.61
CA TYR A 147 -6.13 -17.86 -12.83
C TYR A 147 -7.61 -17.91 -13.22
N GLU A 148 -7.87 -17.94 -14.52
CA GLU A 148 -9.18 -18.22 -15.10
C GLU A 148 -9.02 -19.33 -16.14
N ASN A 149 -9.77 -20.43 -16.01
CA ASN A 149 -9.61 -21.63 -16.85
C ASN A 149 -8.15 -22.12 -16.93
N ASP A 150 -7.47 -22.14 -15.78
CA ASP A 150 -6.04 -22.49 -15.61
C ASP A 150 -5.03 -21.59 -16.35
N VAL A 151 -5.47 -20.46 -16.90
CA VAL A 151 -4.59 -19.43 -17.48
C VAL A 151 -4.35 -18.34 -16.43
N LEU A 152 -3.08 -18.03 -16.16
CA LEU A 152 -2.71 -16.93 -15.27
C LEU A 152 -3.21 -15.60 -15.85
N VAL A 153 -4.05 -14.88 -15.11
CA VAL A 153 -4.64 -13.60 -15.53
C VAL A 153 -4.08 -12.40 -14.78
N VAL A 154 -3.72 -12.56 -13.50
CA VAL A 154 -3.21 -11.45 -12.66
C VAL A 154 -2.31 -12.03 -11.58
N SER A 155 -1.18 -11.38 -11.31
CA SER A 155 -0.37 -11.63 -10.11
C SER A 155 -0.33 -10.40 -9.22
N VAL A 156 -0.62 -10.57 -7.94
CA VAL A 156 -0.49 -9.53 -6.91
C VAL A 156 0.80 -9.77 -6.13
N ASN A 157 1.65 -8.76 -6.06
CA ASN A 157 2.93 -8.79 -5.35
C ASN A 157 4.00 -9.78 -5.87
N SER A 158 3.90 -10.29 -7.09
CA SER A 158 4.95 -11.17 -7.67
C SER A 158 6.33 -10.52 -7.78
N LYS A 159 6.40 -9.17 -7.81
CA LYS A 159 7.64 -8.40 -7.79
C LYS A 159 8.11 -7.99 -6.40
N ASN A 160 7.42 -8.41 -5.34
CA ASN A 160 7.77 -8.09 -3.96
C ASN A 160 7.76 -6.57 -3.66
N TRP A 161 6.77 -5.87 -4.21
CA TRP A 161 6.62 -4.42 -4.09
C TRP A 161 5.42 -3.99 -3.26
N LEU A 162 4.73 -4.94 -2.62
CA LEU A 162 3.75 -4.64 -1.59
C LEU A 162 4.41 -3.72 -0.56
N TYR A 163 3.80 -2.56 -0.37
CA TYR A 163 4.28 -1.58 0.59
C TYR A 163 3.10 -1.05 1.39
N PHE A 164 3.21 -1.19 2.71
CA PHE A 164 2.20 -0.78 3.65
C PHE A 164 2.89 -0.03 4.80
N GLU A 165 2.66 1.28 4.87
CA GLU A 165 3.15 2.09 5.98
C GLU A 165 2.19 1.93 7.15
N HIS A 166 2.61 1.20 8.20
CA HIS A 166 1.85 1.07 9.44
C HIS A 166 1.78 2.39 10.22
N LEU A 167 0.76 2.57 11.05
CA LEU A 167 0.54 3.78 11.82
C LEU A 167 1.55 3.89 12.97
N ARG A 168 2.24 5.03 13.08
CA ARG A 168 3.17 5.33 14.18
C ARG A 168 2.84 6.66 14.85
N GLN A 169 3.20 6.76 16.12
CA GLN A 169 3.27 8.04 16.83
C GLN A 169 4.56 8.77 16.45
N LYS A 170 4.52 10.11 16.39
CA LYS A 170 5.74 10.91 16.23
C LYS A 170 6.63 10.63 17.46
N PRO A 171 7.90 10.20 17.29
CA PRO A 171 8.82 10.11 18.40
C PRO A 171 8.84 11.45 19.12
N LYS A 172 8.64 11.44 20.44
CA LYS A 172 8.94 12.63 21.25
C LYS A 172 10.45 12.78 21.21
N GLU A 173 10.94 13.94 20.80
CA GLU A 173 12.35 14.24 21.01
C GLU A 173 12.58 14.18 22.52
N LEU A 174 13.42 13.24 22.95
CA LEU A 174 13.95 13.23 24.30
C LEU A 174 14.83 14.47 24.40
N THR A 175 14.25 15.60 24.79
CA THR A 175 15.02 16.73 25.29
C THR A 175 15.84 16.20 26.44
N GLU A 176 17.17 16.14 26.27
CA GLU A 176 18.11 16.00 27.38
C GLU A 176 17.99 17.25 28.27
N HIS A 177 16.95 17.30 29.09
CA HIS A 177 16.97 18.12 30.29
C HIS A 177 17.65 17.27 31.37
N ARG A 178 18.98 17.35 31.41
CA ARG A 178 19.71 17.13 32.65
C ARG A 178 19.36 18.31 33.56
N ASP A 179 18.48 18.09 34.54
CA ASP A 179 18.55 18.74 35.85
C ASP A 179 17.60 18.02 36.83
N GLY A 180 18.20 17.45 37.88
CA GLY A 180 17.70 17.31 39.26
C GLY A 180 16.31 16.75 39.58
N ASP A 181 16.33 15.58 40.24
CA ASP A 181 15.48 15.12 41.36
C ASP A 181 14.07 14.51 41.14
N GLN A 182 14.07 13.18 41.35
CA GLN A 182 13.14 12.25 42.03
C GLN A 182 11.68 11.96 41.63
N GLU A 183 11.47 10.63 41.52
CA GLU A 183 10.33 9.78 41.92
C GLU A 183 9.17 9.48 40.93
N ASP A 184 9.24 8.23 40.44
CA ASP A 184 8.20 7.24 40.16
C ASP A 184 6.89 7.67 39.49
N GLN A 185 6.68 7.15 38.27
CA GLN A 185 5.47 6.38 37.96
C GLN A 185 5.64 5.50 36.73
N ASP A 186 5.17 4.26 36.90
CA ASP A 186 5.09 3.19 35.93
C ASP A 186 4.58 3.61 34.56
N GLY A 187 5.39 3.30 33.56
CA GLY A 187 5.01 3.30 32.17
C GLY A 187 6.19 2.75 31.39
N ALA A 188 6.15 1.46 31.09
CA ALA A 188 7.10 0.84 30.17
C ALA A 188 7.00 1.58 28.82
N VAL A 189 7.83 2.61 28.65
CA VAL A 189 8.06 3.23 27.35
C VAL A 189 8.93 2.24 26.61
N GLU A 190 8.30 1.39 25.80
CA GLU A 190 9.02 0.58 24.82
C GLU A 190 9.89 1.53 23.99
N THR A 191 11.21 1.39 24.15
CA THR A 191 12.19 2.06 23.32
C THR A 191 11.92 1.68 21.86
N PRO A 192 11.64 2.63 20.95
CA PRO A 192 11.49 2.31 19.55
C PRO A 192 12.77 1.66 19.05
N LYS A 193 12.67 0.47 18.46
CA LYS A 193 13.81 -0.21 17.83
C LYS A 193 14.40 0.73 16.77
N LEU A 194 15.72 0.76 16.66
CA LEU A 194 16.48 1.59 15.71
C LEU A 194 16.02 1.45 14.24
N SER A 195 15.31 0.36 13.90
CA SER A 195 14.70 0.12 12.58
C SER A 195 13.41 0.92 12.29
N ASP A 196 12.87 1.65 13.26
CA ASP A 196 11.61 2.40 13.14
C ASP A 196 11.78 3.89 12.82
N SER A 197 13.00 4.41 12.71
CA SER A 197 13.24 5.80 12.31
C SER A 197 13.01 5.97 10.80
N ILE A 198 12.00 6.79 10.44
CA ILE A 198 11.83 7.25 9.06
C ILE A 198 12.56 8.59 8.93
N ASP A 199 13.75 8.52 8.35
CA ASP A 199 14.62 9.69 8.12
C ASP A 199 14.32 10.41 6.79
N ASP A 200 13.18 10.12 6.15
CA ASP A 200 12.80 10.76 4.88
C ASP A 200 12.18 12.14 5.12
N PRO A 201 12.74 13.24 4.56
CA PRO A 201 12.18 14.57 4.68
C PRO A 201 10.74 14.63 4.18
N GLY A 202 9.81 15.16 4.98
CA GLY A 202 8.39 15.09 4.66
C GLY A 202 7.65 13.93 5.34
N ALA A 203 8.33 13.07 6.10
CA ALA A 203 7.70 11.97 6.83
C ALA A 203 6.75 12.42 7.93
N TRP A 204 6.98 13.56 8.58
CA TRP A 204 6.10 14.08 9.64
C TRP A 204 5.42 15.38 9.22
N GLU A 205 6.22 16.34 8.80
CA GLU A 205 5.81 17.66 8.32
C GLU A 205 6.18 17.79 6.84
N GLU A 206 5.23 18.20 6.01
CA GLU A 206 5.44 18.32 4.57
C GLU A 206 4.94 19.67 4.09
N ASN A 207 5.84 20.45 3.51
CA ASN A 207 5.55 21.78 2.97
C ASN A 207 5.55 21.73 1.44
N PHE A 208 4.60 22.43 0.83
CA PHE A 208 4.58 22.64 -0.62
C PHE A 208 4.08 24.04 -0.93
N LYS A 209 4.98 24.86 -1.49
CA LYS A 209 4.80 26.31 -1.59
C LYS A 209 4.44 26.88 -0.21
N SER A 210 3.37 27.65 -0.09
CA SER A 210 2.89 28.24 1.17
C SER A 210 2.06 27.28 2.03
N ALA A 211 1.71 26.10 1.54
CA ALA A 211 0.88 25.14 2.28
C ALA A 211 1.75 24.20 3.12
N SER A 212 1.59 24.28 4.44
CA SER A 212 2.24 23.40 5.40
C SER A 212 1.26 22.34 5.91
N ARG A 213 1.65 21.06 5.86
CA ARG A 213 0.83 19.94 6.35
C ARG A 213 1.53 19.20 7.48
N LEU A 214 1.06 19.46 8.70
CA LEU A 214 1.36 18.65 9.88
C LEU A 214 0.55 17.35 9.82
N ARG A 215 1.19 16.21 10.12
CA ARG A 215 0.50 14.93 10.24
C ARG A 215 0.80 14.30 11.60
N ALA A 216 -0.20 14.37 12.49
CA ALA A 216 -0.13 13.84 13.85
C ALA A 216 0.06 12.30 13.91
N LEU A 217 -0.34 11.60 12.85
CA LEU A 217 -0.07 10.18 12.64
C LEU A 217 0.53 10.00 11.26
N ARG A 218 1.75 9.43 11.21
CA ARG A 218 2.42 9.10 9.96
C ARG A 218 3.15 7.76 10.04
N PRO A 219 3.34 7.09 8.88
CA PRO A 219 2.69 7.37 7.60
C PRO A 219 1.56 6.34 7.30
N ARG A 220 0.65 6.69 6.38
CA ARG A 220 -0.68 6.04 6.19
C ARG A 220 -0.86 5.41 4.82
N GLY A 221 0.12 5.48 3.94
CA GLY A 221 -0.07 5.01 2.59
C GLY A 221 0.06 3.50 2.48
N SER A 222 -0.76 2.91 1.62
CA SER A 222 -0.69 1.50 1.23
C SER A 222 -0.76 1.42 -0.29
N GLY A 223 -0.06 0.45 -0.86
CA GLY A 223 -0.03 0.23 -2.30
C GLY A 223 0.45 -1.17 -2.65
N PRO A 224 -0.46 -2.12 -2.92
CA PRO A 224 -0.09 -3.35 -3.62
C PRO A 224 0.23 -3.01 -5.09
N ARG A 225 1.12 -3.76 -5.73
CA ARG A 225 1.28 -3.70 -7.19
C ARG A 225 0.70 -4.93 -7.85
N LEU A 226 -0.14 -4.68 -8.84
CA LEU A 226 -0.70 -5.67 -9.75
C LEU A 226 0.24 -5.83 -10.96
N LEU A 227 0.54 -7.07 -11.31
CA LEU A 227 1.14 -7.44 -12.58
C LEU A 227 0.05 -8.10 -13.43
N LEU A 228 -0.17 -7.55 -14.62
CA LEU A 228 -0.92 -8.24 -15.66
C LEU A 228 0.10 -9.03 -16.50
N PRO A 229 -0.08 -10.35 -16.69
CA PRO A 229 0.73 -11.10 -17.63
C PRO A 229 0.58 -10.45 -19.01
N ARG A 230 1.69 -10.40 -19.76
CA ARG A 230 1.63 -9.94 -21.14
C ARG A 230 0.89 -11.02 -21.93
N CYS A 231 -0.25 -10.65 -22.53
CA CYS A 231 -0.90 -11.45 -23.58
C CYS A 231 0.05 -11.64 -24.77
#